data_AF-A0A7S3F2K9-F1
#
_entry.id   AF-A0A7S3F2K9-F1
#
_cell.length_a   1.000
_cell.length_b   1.000
_cell.length_c   1.000
_cell.angle_alpha   90.00
_cell.angle_beta   90.00
_cell.angle_gamma   90.00
#
_symmetry.space_group_name_H-M   'P 1'
#
loop_
_entity.id
_entity.type
_entity.pdbx_description
1 polymer ?
#
loop_
_entity_poly.entity_id
_entity_poly.type
_entity_poly.pdbx_seq_one_letter_code
_entity_poly.pdbx_strand_id
1 'polypeptide(L)'
;NKQPARMYPWGDQPPDFSANTTLVPTPIQTPPFTPANVGAHPSGVSVYGINDMAGLLWQWTSEFSDDHTRGAILRGGSSYQPAGLDQYGDNWYFPGGKPYFDGPLFNPFGSGTPWGRDKYPSAYSVSTHAKLLLMAPSLDRSGGIGFRCAADVAKPPNECHPSKTCNVCAKCCNEYIDDGPNCDKCVDDQCH
;
A
#
# COMPACT_ATOMS: atom_id res chain seq x y z
N ASN A 1 2.25 24.48 -0.05
CA ASN A 1 2.74 23.58 1.02
C ASN A 1 3.11 22.23 0.46
N LYS A 2 4.41 21.92 0.35
CA LYS A 2 4.86 20.54 0.11
C LYS A 2 4.85 19.81 1.45
N GLN A 3 4.18 18.66 1.53
CA GLN A 3 4.32 17.78 2.68
C GLN A 3 5.78 17.30 2.79
N PRO A 4 6.29 17.01 4.00
CA PRO A 4 7.62 16.42 4.16
C PRO A 4 7.70 15.10 3.37
N ALA A 5 8.88 14.80 2.82
CA ALA A 5 9.13 13.53 2.16
C ALA A 5 8.93 12.40 3.19
N ARG A 6 8.22 11.33 2.78
CA ARG A 6 7.94 10.16 3.60
C ARG A 6 8.57 8.93 2.98
N MET A 7 8.97 7.98 3.81
CA MET A 7 9.50 6.71 3.33
C MET A 7 8.38 5.74 2.92
N TYR A 8 7.23 5.76 3.61
CA TYR A 8 6.05 4.91 3.40
C TYR A 8 4.76 5.74 3.29
N PRO A 9 3.66 5.16 2.78
CA PRO A 9 2.34 5.81 2.75
C PRO A 9 1.90 6.47 4.07
N TRP A 10 2.05 5.73 5.17
CA TRP A 10 1.61 6.10 6.51
C TRP A 10 2.62 6.99 7.25
N GLY A 11 3.90 7.00 6.86
CA GLY A 11 4.95 7.76 7.53
C GLY A 11 6.34 7.15 7.30
N ASP A 12 7.25 7.34 8.26
CA ASP A 12 8.64 6.86 8.16
C ASP A 12 8.92 5.59 8.96
N GLN A 13 7.93 5.12 9.72
CA GLN A 13 8.05 3.88 10.48
C GLN A 13 7.96 2.67 9.53
N PRO A 14 8.98 1.80 9.50
CA PRO A 14 8.91 0.57 8.71
C PRO A 14 7.83 -0.37 9.26
N PRO A 15 7.23 -1.22 8.41
CA PRO A 15 6.31 -2.24 8.88
C PRO A 15 7.07 -3.26 9.75
N ASP A 16 6.52 -3.54 10.92
CA ASP A 16 7.07 -4.51 11.86
C ASP A 16 6.18 -5.75 11.91
N PHE A 17 6.64 -6.86 11.30
CA PHE A 17 5.89 -8.11 11.27
C PHE A 17 6.18 -9.03 12.48
N SER A 18 7.08 -8.62 13.38
CA SER A 18 7.35 -9.29 14.66
C SER A 18 6.42 -8.79 15.76
N ALA A 19 6.02 -7.52 15.67
CA ALA A 19 4.93 -6.94 16.43
C ALA A 19 3.59 -7.12 15.68
N ASN A 20 2.48 -7.03 16.40
CA ASN A 20 1.13 -7.07 15.81
C ASN A 20 0.79 -5.74 15.07
N THR A 21 1.72 -5.20 14.27
CA THR A 21 1.47 -3.98 13.51
C THR A 21 0.74 -4.33 12.21
N THR A 22 -0.47 -3.82 12.07
CA THR A 22 -1.37 -4.09 10.94
C THR A 22 -1.17 -3.10 9.80
N LEU A 23 0.05 -2.58 9.60
CA LEU A 23 0.35 -1.55 8.60
C LEU A 23 0.18 -2.08 7.17
N VAL A 24 0.60 -3.32 6.91
CA VAL A 24 0.41 -4.02 5.64
C VAL A 24 0.19 -5.50 5.90
N PRO A 25 -0.32 -6.29 4.94
CA PRO A 25 -0.47 -7.72 5.12
C PRO A 25 0.88 -8.40 5.35
N THR A 26 0.87 -9.43 6.20
CA THR A 26 2.06 -10.25 6.47
C THR A 26 2.56 -10.91 5.18
N PRO A 27 3.87 -10.88 4.89
CA PRO A 27 4.41 -11.53 3.71
C PRO A 27 4.16 -13.04 3.69
N ILE A 28 3.79 -13.56 2.52
CA ILE A 28 3.58 -14.98 2.23
C ILE A 28 4.63 -15.41 1.20
N GLN A 29 5.39 -16.46 1.52
CA GLN A 29 6.48 -16.95 0.67
C GLN A 29 6.09 -18.12 -0.21
N THR A 30 5.04 -18.85 0.16
CA THR A 30 4.61 -20.09 -0.49
C THR A 30 3.14 -20.02 -0.90
N PRO A 31 2.74 -20.63 -2.03
CA PRO A 31 1.33 -20.78 -2.38
C PRO A 31 0.60 -21.75 -1.44
N PRO A 32 -0.74 -21.67 -1.32
CA PRO A 32 -1.63 -20.75 -2.05
C PRO A 32 -1.55 -19.32 -1.51
N PHE A 33 -1.51 -18.34 -2.42
CA PHE A 33 -1.57 -16.93 -2.09
C PHE A 33 -3.00 -16.41 -2.27
N THR A 34 -3.56 -15.86 -1.19
CA THR A 34 -4.85 -15.17 -1.22
C THR A 34 -4.63 -13.76 -0.67
N PRO A 35 -4.85 -12.70 -1.49
CA PRO A 35 -4.74 -11.33 -1.01
C PRO A 35 -5.71 -11.06 0.15
N ALA A 36 -5.32 -10.20 1.08
CA ALA A 36 -6.23 -9.66 2.07
C ALA A 36 -7.35 -8.82 1.39
N ASN A 37 -8.46 -8.61 2.10
CA ASN A 37 -9.47 -7.67 1.64
C ASN A 37 -8.88 -6.25 1.60
N VAL A 38 -9.27 -5.47 0.58
CA VAL A 38 -8.93 -4.04 0.53
C VAL A 38 -9.46 -3.34 1.79
N GLY A 39 -8.63 -2.49 2.40
CA GLY A 39 -8.94 -1.79 3.64
C GLY A 39 -8.75 -2.59 4.92
N ALA A 40 -8.27 -3.85 4.84
CA ALA A 40 -7.98 -4.66 6.03
C ALA A 40 -6.84 -4.09 6.90
N HIS A 41 -6.06 -3.14 6.37
CA HIS A 41 -4.90 -2.52 7.01
C HIS A 41 -5.08 -1.01 7.18
N PRO A 42 -6.04 -0.55 8.00
CA PRO A 42 -6.36 0.88 8.15
C PRO A 42 -5.22 1.70 8.74
N SER A 43 -4.33 1.07 9.53
CA SER A 43 -3.12 1.72 10.07
C SER A 43 -2.10 2.06 8.97
N GLY A 44 -2.16 1.37 7.82
CA GLY A 44 -1.32 1.62 6.65
C GLY A 44 -1.88 2.65 5.68
N VAL A 45 -2.92 3.37 6.07
CA VAL A 45 -3.54 4.39 5.22
C VAL A 45 -2.56 5.53 4.94
N SER A 46 -2.60 6.04 3.72
CA SER A 46 -1.87 7.26 3.38
C SER A 46 -2.47 8.49 4.04
N VAL A 47 -1.71 9.59 4.06
CA VAL A 47 -2.22 10.91 4.49
C VAL A 47 -3.44 11.40 3.72
N TYR A 48 -3.67 10.86 2.54
CA TYR A 48 -4.79 11.22 1.68
C TYR A 48 -5.98 10.27 1.86
N GLY A 49 -5.96 9.39 2.86
CA GLY A 49 -7.03 8.41 3.10
C GLY A 49 -7.00 7.20 2.17
N ILE A 50 -5.98 7.09 1.31
CA ILE A 50 -5.85 5.96 0.36
C ILE A 50 -5.28 4.73 1.10
N ASN A 51 -6.05 3.65 1.11
CA ASN A 51 -5.66 2.35 1.67
C ASN A 51 -4.78 1.56 0.70
N ASP A 52 -4.00 0.62 1.25
CA ASP A 52 -3.28 -0.42 0.50
C ASP A 52 -2.37 0.13 -0.62
N MET A 53 -1.83 1.34 -0.44
CA MET A 53 -0.80 1.88 -1.35
C MET A 53 0.50 1.07 -1.29
N ALA A 54 0.69 0.28 -0.22
CA ALA A 54 1.79 -0.66 -0.09
C ALA A 54 1.35 -2.01 0.47
N GLY A 55 2.00 -3.08 0.03
CA GLY A 55 1.99 -4.40 0.67
C GLY A 55 0.85 -5.35 0.31
N LEU A 56 -0.19 -4.92 -0.40
CA LEU A 56 -1.25 -5.83 -0.83
C LEU A 56 -0.88 -6.57 -2.13
N LEU A 57 -0.77 -5.81 -3.23
CA LEU A 57 -0.41 -6.28 -4.57
C LEU A 57 0.54 -5.26 -5.21
N TRP A 58 1.37 -5.73 -6.15
CA TRP A 58 2.09 -4.84 -7.04
C TRP A 58 1.12 -4.08 -7.95
N GLN A 59 1.28 -2.77 -8.01
CA GLN A 59 0.40 -1.90 -8.78
C GLN A 59 1.06 -1.49 -10.09
N TRP A 60 0.40 -1.81 -11.20
CA TRP A 60 0.81 -1.38 -12.53
C TRP A 60 0.66 0.15 -12.65
N THR A 61 1.70 0.84 -13.11
CA THR A 61 1.68 2.32 -13.22
C THR A 61 1.87 2.81 -14.65
N SER A 62 3.09 2.72 -15.15
CA SER A 62 3.47 3.21 -16.47
C SER A 62 4.11 2.09 -17.26
N GLU A 63 3.90 2.15 -18.57
CA GLU A 63 4.47 1.23 -19.52
C GLU A 63 5.37 1.99 -20.49
N PHE A 64 6.46 1.37 -20.88
CA PHE A 64 7.48 1.93 -21.76
C PHE A 64 7.79 0.88 -22.82
N SER A 65 7.94 1.32 -24.07
CA SER A 65 8.31 0.45 -25.18
C SER A 65 9.35 1.14 -26.05
N ASP A 66 10.31 0.36 -26.51
CA ASP A 66 11.24 0.69 -27.59
C ASP A 66 11.20 -0.43 -28.65
N ASP A 67 12.06 -0.34 -29.67
CA ASP A 67 12.11 -1.30 -30.79
C ASP A 67 12.43 -2.75 -30.36
N HIS A 68 13.04 -2.93 -29.18
CA HIS A 68 13.57 -4.22 -28.72
C HIS A 68 12.93 -4.69 -27.40
N THR A 69 12.37 -3.79 -26.60
CA THR A 69 11.85 -4.11 -25.27
C THR A 69 10.56 -3.39 -24.96
N ARG A 70 9.72 -4.06 -24.16
CA ARG A 70 8.54 -3.47 -23.54
C ARG A 70 8.58 -3.78 -22.06
N GLY A 71 8.30 -2.80 -21.22
CA GLY A 71 8.34 -3.00 -19.78
C GLY A 71 7.38 -2.09 -19.04
N ALA A 72 6.99 -2.53 -17.84
CA ALA A 72 6.11 -1.80 -16.96
C ALA A 72 6.81 -1.48 -15.63
N ILE A 73 6.42 -0.36 -15.04
CA ILE A 73 6.83 0.01 -13.69
C ILE A 73 5.74 -0.42 -12.71
N LEU A 74 6.15 -1.19 -11.70
CA LEU A 74 5.32 -1.67 -10.62
C LEU A 74 5.68 -0.94 -9.32
N ARG A 75 4.68 -0.60 -8.52
CA ARG A 75 4.87 0.08 -7.22
C ARG A 75 4.06 -0.56 -6.10
N GLY A 76 4.38 -0.18 -4.87
CA GLY A 76 3.64 -0.55 -3.66
C GLY A 76 4.08 -1.86 -3.01
N GLY A 77 4.61 -2.81 -3.78
CA GLY A 77 4.98 -4.12 -3.25
C GLY A 77 3.79 -5.03 -3.01
N SER A 78 4.04 -6.33 -3.00
CA SER A 78 3.04 -7.37 -2.73
C SER A 78 3.35 -8.07 -1.42
N SER A 79 2.29 -8.59 -0.79
CA SER A 79 2.43 -9.52 0.33
C SER A 79 2.91 -10.89 -0.15
N TYR A 80 2.74 -11.23 -1.43
CA TYR A 80 3.43 -12.37 -2.00
C TYR A 80 4.91 -12.04 -2.24
N GLN A 81 5.78 -12.63 -1.42
CA GLN A 81 7.22 -12.43 -1.45
C GLN A 81 7.94 -13.78 -1.47
N PRO A 82 8.03 -14.45 -2.63
CA PRO A 82 8.70 -15.74 -2.72
C PRO A 82 10.18 -15.57 -2.33
N ALA A 83 10.64 -16.44 -1.43
CA ALA A 83 12.03 -16.50 -1.01
C ALA A 83 12.82 -17.33 -2.03
N GLY A 84 13.23 -16.69 -3.14
CA GLY A 84 14.12 -17.28 -4.11
C GLY A 84 15.47 -16.57 -4.07
N LEU A 85 16.41 -17.08 -3.27
CA LEU A 85 17.78 -16.53 -3.24
C LEU A 85 18.59 -17.11 -4.39
N ASP A 86 19.32 -16.26 -5.11
CA ASP A 86 20.36 -16.70 -6.03
C ASP A 86 21.63 -17.13 -5.28
N GLN A 87 22.67 -17.51 -6.04
CA GLN A 87 23.96 -17.91 -5.49
C GLN A 87 24.69 -16.81 -4.69
N TYR A 88 24.25 -15.56 -4.80
CA TYR A 88 24.78 -14.40 -4.07
C TYR A 88 23.90 -13.99 -2.87
N GLY A 89 22.76 -14.66 -2.68
CA GLY A 89 21.81 -14.37 -1.61
C GLY A 89 20.83 -13.24 -1.96
N ASP A 90 20.67 -12.92 -3.24
CA ASP A 90 19.75 -11.90 -3.73
C ASP A 90 18.43 -12.51 -4.23
N ASN A 91 17.32 -11.81 -4.03
CA ASN A 91 16.01 -12.28 -4.49
C ASN A 91 15.81 -11.99 -5.99
N TRP A 92 15.72 -13.04 -6.81
CA TRP A 92 15.55 -12.91 -8.26
C TRP A 92 14.14 -12.49 -8.69
N TYR A 93 13.12 -12.73 -7.87
CA TYR A 93 11.72 -12.48 -8.26
C TYR A 93 11.35 -10.99 -8.14
N PHE A 94 11.94 -10.25 -7.19
CA PHE A 94 11.92 -8.79 -7.11
C PHE A 94 13.12 -8.30 -6.27
N PRO A 95 14.14 -7.64 -6.85
CA PRO A 95 15.38 -7.28 -6.16
C PRO A 95 15.27 -6.15 -5.11
N GLY A 96 14.07 -5.91 -4.57
CA GLY A 96 13.75 -4.81 -3.62
C GLY A 96 13.64 -5.22 -2.15
N GLY A 97 14.15 -6.38 -1.76
CA GLY A 97 14.22 -6.74 -0.36
C GLY A 97 14.55 -8.21 -0.17
N LYS A 98 15.41 -8.49 0.82
CA LYS A 98 15.37 -9.80 1.45
C LYS A 98 13.93 -10.07 1.90
N PRO A 99 13.46 -11.33 1.91
CA PRO A 99 12.28 -11.67 2.71
C PRO A 99 12.52 -11.12 4.12
N TYR A 100 11.49 -10.52 4.72
CA TYR A 100 11.53 -10.05 6.11
C TYR A 100 11.80 -11.26 7.03
N PHE A 101 13.08 -11.57 7.22
CA PHE A 101 13.56 -12.73 7.96
C PHE A 101 14.68 -12.21 8.86
N ASP A 102 14.32 -11.87 10.09
CA ASP A 102 15.27 -11.58 11.19
C ASP A 102 15.88 -12.87 11.78
N GLY A 103 15.92 -13.95 10.98
CA GLY A 103 16.36 -15.28 11.38
C GLY A 103 17.53 -15.79 10.52
N PRO A 104 18.49 -16.54 11.09
CA PRO A 104 19.65 -17.01 10.35
C PRO A 104 19.26 -18.21 9.49
N LEU A 105 19.05 -18.00 8.19
CA LEU A 105 19.09 -19.10 7.23
C LEU A 105 20.54 -19.23 6.72
N PHE A 106 21.35 -19.91 7.56
CA PHE A 106 22.72 -20.39 7.35
C PHE A 106 23.86 -19.35 7.30
N ASN A 107 24.67 -19.29 8.37
CA ASN A 107 25.95 -18.56 8.41
C ASN A 107 27.06 -19.50 8.91
N PRO A 108 28.03 -19.92 8.07
CA PRO A 108 29.24 -20.52 8.59
C PRO A 108 30.40 -19.51 8.74
N PHE A 109 30.41 -18.37 8.04
CA PHE A 109 31.46 -17.36 8.17
C PHE A 109 30.97 -15.94 7.86
N GLY A 110 30.91 -15.10 8.89
CA GLY A 110 31.02 -13.64 8.73
C GLY A 110 29.72 -12.85 8.74
N SER A 111 29.54 -12.11 9.83
CA SER A 111 28.61 -11.00 9.96
C SER A 111 28.88 -9.90 8.92
N GLY A 112 27.96 -9.74 7.96
CA GLY A 112 27.87 -8.54 7.12
C GLY A 112 28.74 -8.56 5.86
N THR A 113 28.08 -8.54 4.70
CA THR A 113 28.77 -8.27 3.44
C THR A 113 29.18 -6.79 3.37
N PRO A 114 30.34 -6.46 2.75
CA PRO A 114 30.82 -5.09 2.58
C PRO A 114 29.89 -4.14 1.80
N TRP A 115 28.88 -4.68 1.12
CA TRP A 115 27.97 -3.92 0.25
C TRP A 115 26.73 -3.37 0.95
N GLY A 116 26.59 -3.57 2.27
CA GLY A 116 25.55 -2.95 3.08
C GLY A 116 24.20 -3.66 2.95
N ARG A 117 23.88 -4.47 3.96
CA ARG A 117 22.57 -5.14 4.12
C ARG A 117 21.39 -4.16 4.26
N ASP A 118 21.69 -2.88 4.47
CA ASP A 118 20.75 -1.78 4.72
C ASP A 118 20.46 -0.93 3.45
N LYS A 119 21.04 -1.30 2.30
CA LYS A 119 20.97 -0.48 1.08
C LYS A 119 19.80 -0.77 0.15
N TYR A 120 18.99 -1.79 0.43
CA TYR A 120 17.79 -2.08 -0.37
C TYR A 120 16.56 -1.53 0.35
N PRO A 121 16.01 -0.38 -0.09
CA PRO A 121 14.76 0.11 0.45
C PRO A 121 13.66 -0.92 0.18
N SER A 122 12.82 -1.19 1.17
CA SER A 122 11.81 -2.24 1.07
C SER A 122 10.87 -2.00 -0.11
N ALA A 123 10.28 -3.09 -0.62
CA ALA A 123 9.26 -3.03 -1.68
C ALA A 123 8.06 -2.12 -1.36
N TYR A 124 7.89 -1.75 -0.09
CA TYR A 124 6.82 -0.89 0.41
C TYR A 124 7.17 0.60 0.43
N SER A 125 8.45 0.96 0.19
CA SER A 125 8.85 2.36 0.16
C SER A 125 8.24 3.09 -1.04
N VAL A 126 7.83 4.34 -0.86
CA VAL A 126 7.31 5.18 -1.96
C VAL A 126 8.39 5.55 -2.98
N SER A 127 9.66 5.46 -2.59
CA SER A 127 10.82 5.74 -3.45
C SER A 127 11.20 4.56 -4.35
N THR A 128 10.70 3.35 -4.05
CA THR A 128 11.02 2.14 -4.79
C THR A 128 9.99 1.79 -5.84
N HIS A 129 10.45 1.07 -6.84
CA HIS A 129 9.62 0.49 -7.89
C HIS A 129 10.32 -0.74 -8.46
N ALA A 130 9.54 -1.67 -8.99
CA ALA A 130 10.05 -2.80 -9.76
C ALA A 130 9.85 -2.55 -11.26
N LYS A 131 10.75 -3.10 -12.08
CA LYS A 131 10.62 -3.14 -13.53
C LYS A 131 10.20 -4.53 -13.95
N LEU A 132 9.05 -4.65 -14.60
CA LEU A 132 8.56 -5.88 -15.21
C LEU A 132 8.90 -5.83 -16.70
N LEU A 133 9.64 -6.82 -17.20
CA LEU A 133 9.83 -7.02 -18.63
C LEU A 133 8.61 -7.75 -19.20
N LEU A 134 8.07 -7.27 -20.31
CA LEU A 134 6.92 -7.85 -20.99
C LEU A 134 7.43 -8.62 -22.21
N MET A 135 7.39 -9.95 -22.16
CA MET A 135 7.91 -10.83 -23.20
C MET A 135 6.88 -11.09 -24.30
N ALA A 136 5.62 -11.32 -23.93
CA ALA A 136 4.52 -11.54 -24.87
C ALA A 136 3.15 -11.37 -24.21
N PRO A 137 2.08 -11.05 -24.98
CA PRO A 137 0.73 -11.04 -24.45
C PRO A 137 0.40 -12.37 -23.75
N SER A 138 0.02 -12.29 -22.48
CA SER A 138 -0.34 -13.42 -21.59
C SER A 138 0.79 -14.32 -21.08
N LEU A 139 2.05 -14.06 -21.43
CA LEU A 139 3.18 -14.86 -20.91
C LEU A 139 3.61 -14.39 -19.51
N ASP A 140 3.47 -13.09 -19.23
CA ASP A 140 3.91 -12.44 -17.99
C ASP A 140 2.77 -12.31 -16.95
N ARG A 141 1.95 -13.35 -16.80
CA ARG A 141 0.80 -13.35 -15.87
C ARG A 141 1.27 -13.58 -14.43
N SER A 142 0.88 -12.67 -13.52
CA SER A 142 1.11 -12.82 -12.08
C SER A 142 -0.14 -12.40 -11.31
N GLY A 143 -0.62 -13.27 -10.42
CA GLY A 143 -1.70 -12.93 -9.48
C GLY A 143 -1.29 -11.93 -8.40
N GLY A 144 0.02 -11.63 -8.29
CA GLY A 144 0.56 -10.60 -7.41
C GLY A 144 0.58 -9.21 -8.02
N ILE A 145 0.16 -9.04 -9.28
CA ILE A 145 0.13 -7.77 -10.02
C ILE A 145 -1.32 -7.42 -10.35
N GLY A 146 -1.71 -6.17 -10.13
CA GLY A 146 -3.06 -5.72 -10.46
C GLY A 146 -3.19 -4.22 -10.60
N PHE A 147 -4.45 -3.80 -10.77
CA PHE A 147 -4.87 -2.41 -10.73
C PHE A 147 -5.66 -2.19 -9.45
N ARG A 148 -5.53 -1.00 -8.86
CA ARG A 148 -6.37 -0.58 -7.73
C ARG A 148 -7.68 0.01 -8.24
N CYS A 149 -8.79 -0.37 -7.62
CA CYS A 149 -10.00 0.45 -7.65
C CYS A 149 -9.84 1.56 -6.61
N ALA A 150 -10.04 2.82 -7.01
CA ALA A 150 -10.20 3.90 -6.05
C ALA A 150 -11.69 3.96 -5.67
N ALA A 151 -11.98 3.89 -4.37
CA ALA A 151 -13.28 4.24 -3.84
C ALA A 151 -13.15 5.56 -3.09
N ASP A 152 -14.18 6.40 -3.18
CA ASP A 152 -14.24 7.58 -2.34
C ASP A 152 -14.29 7.15 -0.87
N VAL A 153 -13.58 7.90 -0.03
CA VAL A 153 -13.73 7.77 1.42
C VAL A 153 -15.22 7.95 1.72
N ALA A 154 -15.78 7.02 2.51
CA ALA A 154 -17.17 7.13 2.93
C ALA A 154 -17.41 8.55 3.47
N LYS A 155 -18.46 9.20 2.97
CA LYS A 155 -18.83 10.55 3.41
C LYS A 155 -18.85 10.55 4.95
N PRO A 156 -18.15 11.47 5.63
CA PRO A 156 -18.26 11.57 7.08
C PRO A 156 -19.74 11.78 7.44
N PRO A 157 -20.20 11.26 8.59
CA PRO A 157 -21.58 11.45 9.01
C PRO A 157 -21.94 12.94 8.99
N ASN A 158 -23.15 13.26 8.58
CA ASN A 158 -23.60 14.66 8.58
C ASN A 158 -23.76 15.11 10.04
N GLU A 159 -23.09 16.21 10.36
CA GLU A 159 -23.16 16.89 11.66
C GLU A 159 -23.88 18.22 11.45
N CYS A 160 -25.07 18.33 12.03
CA CYS A 160 -25.95 19.49 11.88
C CYS A 160 -25.90 20.39 13.12
N HIS A 161 -25.39 19.89 14.24
CA HIS A 161 -25.45 20.61 15.51
C HIS A 161 -24.28 21.62 15.66
N PRO A 162 -24.55 22.94 15.64
CA PRO A 162 -23.52 23.97 15.60
C PRO A 162 -22.63 24.02 16.86
N SER A 163 -23.11 23.53 18.00
CA SER A 163 -22.30 23.48 19.22
C SER A 163 -21.21 22.40 19.23
N LYS A 164 -21.29 21.41 18.32
CA LYS A 164 -20.25 20.39 18.14
C LYS A 164 -19.38 20.80 16.95
N THR A 165 -19.91 20.61 15.75
CA THR A 165 -19.28 20.89 14.47
C THR A 165 -20.38 20.82 13.41
N CYS A 166 -20.32 21.67 12.38
CA CYS A 166 -21.25 21.60 11.25
C CYS A 166 -20.49 21.34 9.95
N ASN A 167 -20.82 20.25 9.25
CA ASN A 167 -20.27 19.91 7.94
C ASN A 167 -21.31 19.95 6.80
N VAL A 168 -22.50 20.46 7.09
CA VAL A 168 -23.66 20.57 6.18
C VAL A 168 -23.87 22.02 5.70
N CYS A 169 -24.81 22.25 4.78
CA CYS A 169 -25.15 23.60 4.33
C CYS A 169 -25.77 24.45 5.46
N ALA A 170 -25.70 25.79 5.33
CA ALA A 170 -26.16 26.73 6.35
C ALA A 170 -27.64 26.56 6.75
N LYS A 171 -28.49 26.02 5.87
CA LYS A 171 -29.89 25.72 6.20
C LYS A 171 -30.08 24.56 7.17
N CYS A 172 -29.14 23.60 7.18
CA CYS A 172 -29.21 22.40 8.01
C CYS A 172 -28.33 22.50 9.26
N CYS A 173 -27.41 23.45 9.34
CA CYS A 173 -26.63 23.70 10.55
C CYS A 173 -27.44 24.47 11.60
N ASN A 174 -28.18 23.76 12.46
CA ASN A 174 -29.02 24.33 13.51
C ASN A 174 -29.06 23.46 14.77
N GLU A 175 -29.24 24.06 15.94
CA GLU A 175 -29.32 23.33 17.23
C GLU A 175 -30.54 22.40 17.35
N TYR A 176 -31.62 22.64 16.60
CA TYR A 176 -32.83 21.82 16.69
C TYR A 176 -32.80 20.56 15.82
N ILE A 177 -31.74 20.35 15.03
CA ILE A 177 -31.56 19.16 14.20
C ILE A 177 -30.42 18.34 14.81
N ASP A 178 -30.77 17.23 15.45
CA ASP A 178 -29.79 16.29 15.98
C ASP A 178 -29.02 15.59 14.85
N ASP A 179 -27.74 15.31 15.11
CA ASP A 179 -26.87 14.55 14.20
C ASP A 179 -27.46 13.14 13.94
N GLY A 180 -27.29 12.62 12.72
CA GLY A 180 -27.83 11.32 12.29
C GLY A 180 -29.02 11.44 11.31
N PRO A 181 -30.04 10.56 11.39
CA PRO A 181 -31.03 10.41 10.32
C PRO A 181 -31.81 11.69 9.97
N ASN A 182 -32.10 12.54 10.96
CA ASN A 182 -32.79 13.81 10.75
C ASN A 182 -31.90 14.83 10.03
N CYS A 183 -30.61 14.85 10.37
CA CYS A 183 -29.60 15.66 9.70
C CYS A 183 -29.41 15.19 8.25
N ASP A 184 -29.29 13.89 8.02
CA ASP A 184 -29.16 13.30 6.68
C ASP A 184 -30.35 13.69 5.78
N LYS A 185 -31.57 13.60 6.31
CA LYS A 185 -32.77 14.02 5.59
C LYS A 185 -32.78 15.52 5.26
N CYS A 186 -32.36 16.38 6.19
CA CYS A 186 -32.27 17.82 5.92
C CYS A 186 -31.29 18.10 4.78
N VAL A 187 -30.15 17.42 4.76
CA VAL A 187 -29.14 17.56 3.72
C VAL A 187 -29.71 17.22 2.35
N ASP A 188 -30.39 16.08 2.24
CA ASP A 188 -31.04 15.64 1.01
C ASP A 188 -32.18 16.59 0.56
N ASP A 189 -32.89 17.22 1.50
CA ASP A 189 -34.01 18.12 1.17
C ASP A 189 -33.54 19.55 0.82
N GLN A 190 -32.45 20.05 1.41
CA GLN A 190 -32.15 21.49 1.47
C GLN A 190 -30.75 21.90 1.01
N CYS A 191 -29.80 20.97 0.86
CA CYS A 191 -28.40 21.28 0.56
C CYS A 191 -27.99 21.03 -0.91
N HIS A 192 -28.95 20.74 -1.80
CA HIS A 192 -28.73 20.65 -3.26
C HIS A 192 -28.67 22.02 -3.94
#